data_AF-A0A448Z4S9-F1
#
_entry.id   AF-A0A448Z4S9-F1
#
_cell.length_a   1.000
_cell.length_b   1.000
_cell.length_c   1.000
_cell.angle_alpha   90.00
_cell.angle_beta   90.00
_cell.angle_gamma   90.00
#
_symmetry.space_group_name_H-M   'P 1'
#
loop_
_entity.id
_entity.type
_entity.pdbx_description
1 polymer ?
#
loop_
_entity_poly.entity_id
_entity_poly.type
_entity_poly.pdbx_seq_one_letter_code
_entity_poly.pdbx_strand_id
1 'polypeptide(L)'
;MGGRNNPAAEPKTTQDVDAMAAARIPLAYRDKCGHLLIDLNKCRRENKFKMWECGHERHTYEECEYYAWMDRCAQKKNGSA
;
A
#
# COMPACT_ATOMS: atom_id res chain seq x y z
N MET A 1 -9.57 -9.26 17.16
CA MET A 1 -8.39 -8.77 16.42
C MET A 1 -8.84 -7.55 15.65
N GLY A 2 -8.10 -6.44 15.77
CA GLY A 2 -8.51 -5.11 15.30
C GLY A 2 -9.04 -5.10 13.87
N GLY A 3 -10.23 -4.52 13.71
CA GLY A 3 -10.92 -4.45 12.42
C GLY A 3 -10.10 -3.65 11.40
N ARG A 4 -10.18 -4.08 10.14
CA ARG A 4 -9.80 -3.24 9.01
C ARG A 4 -10.82 -2.11 8.96
N ASN A 5 -10.51 -1.01 9.64
CA ASN A 5 -11.48 0.07 9.85
C ASN A 5 -11.49 1.07 8.69
N ASN A 6 -10.47 1.04 7.83
CA ASN A 6 -10.35 1.90 6.65
C ASN A 6 -10.52 1.07 5.36
N PRO A 7 -11.65 1.20 4.65
CA PRO A 7 -11.87 0.48 3.40
C PRO A 7 -10.94 0.93 2.27
N ALA A 8 -10.37 2.14 2.35
CA ALA A 8 -9.41 2.63 1.37
C ALA A 8 -8.03 1.96 1.50
N ALA A 9 -7.71 1.40 2.67
CA ALA A 9 -6.43 0.75 2.97
C ALA A 9 -6.47 -0.77 2.72
N GLU A 10 -7.47 -1.31 2.02
CA GLU A 10 -7.58 -2.75 1.82
C GLU A 10 -6.54 -3.29 0.84
N PRO A 11 -5.77 -4.33 1.21
CA PRO A 11 -4.81 -4.94 0.30
C PRO A 11 -5.55 -5.67 -0.83
N LYS A 12 -5.35 -5.23 -2.08
CA LYS A 12 -6.00 -5.89 -3.24
C LYS A 12 -5.11 -7.01 -3.74
N THR A 13 -5.71 -8.17 -3.97
CA THR A 13 -5.06 -9.38 -4.51
C THR A 13 -4.72 -9.23 -5.99
N THR A 14 -5.59 -8.58 -6.76
CA THR A 14 -5.39 -8.29 -8.18
C THR A 14 -4.97 -6.83 -8.35
N GLN A 15 -3.86 -6.61 -9.04
CA GLN A 15 -3.28 -5.29 -9.31
C GLN A 15 -3.09 -5.10 -10.82
N ASP A 16 -3.24 -3.87 -11.29
CA ASP A 16 -2.91 -3.51 -12.67
C ASP A 16 -1.41 -3.26 -12.79
N VAL A 17 -0.70 -4.25 -13.32
CA VAL A 17 0.77 -4.23 -13.46
C VAL A 17 1.22 -3.20 -14.50
N ASP A 18 0.42 -2.97 -15.53
CA ASP A 18 0.72 -2.03 -16.61
C ASP A 18 0.61 -0.59 -16.09
N ALA A 19 -0.41 -0.30 -15.26
CA ALA A 19 -0.52 0.99 -14.57
C ALA A 19 0.67 1.26 -13.63
N MET A 20 1.15 0.25 -12.91
CA MET A 20 2.33 0.38 -12.04
C MET A 20 3.63 0.57 -12.83
N ALA A 21 3.74 -0.09 -13.99
CA ALA A 21 4.86 0.09 -14.90
C ALA A 21 4.87 1.50 -15.51
N ALA A 22 3.71 1.99 -15.95
CA ALA A 22 3.52 3.35 -16.46
C ALA A 22 3.87 4.41 -15.41
N ALA A 23 3.50 4.17 -14.14
CA ALA A 23 3.85 5.01 -13.00
C ALA A 23 5.33 4.90 -12.57
N ARG A 24 6.13 4.06 -13.24
CA ARG A 24 7.55 3.80 -12.94
C ARG A 24 7.80 3.36 -11.49
N ILE A 25 6.89 2.56 -10.94
CA ILE A 25 7.07 1.99 -9.60
C ILE A 25 8.16 0.91 -9.66
N PRO A 26 9.19 0.95 -8.77
CA PRO A 26 10.20 -0.10 -8.69
C PRO A 26 9.59 -1.45 -8.31
N LEU A 27 10.18 -2.54 -8.78
CA LEU A 27 9.66 -3.91 -8.57
C LEU A 27 9.43 -4.24 -7.09
N ALA A 28 10.27 -3.72 -6.19
CA ALA A 28 10.15 -3.96 -4.76
C ALA A 28 8.83 -3.44 -4.15
N TYR A 29 8.23 -2.40 -4.75
CA TYR A 29 7.01 -1.76 -4.25
C TYR A 29 5.75 -2.16 -5.04
N ARG A 30 5.85 -3.16 -5.92
CA ARG A 30 4.70 -3.72 -6.67
C ARG A 30 4.02 -4.83 -5.88
N ASP A 31 3.66 -4.53 -4.64
CA ASP A 31 2.97 -5.46 -3.75
C ASP A 31 1.43 -5.26 -3.81
N LYS A 32 0.70 -5.87 -2.87
CA LYS A 32 -0.77 -5.75 -2.77
C LYS A 32 -1.25 -4.31 -2.48
N CYS A 33 -0.34 -3.39 -2.15
CA CYS A 33 -0.62 -2.00 -1.81
C CYS A 33 -0.11 -1.00 -2.87
N GLY A 34 0.51 -1.48 -3.95
CA GLY A 34 1.12 -0.63 -4.99
C GLY A 34 0.15 0.35 -5.68
N HIS A 35 -1.15 0.07 -5.71
CA HIS A 35 -2.16 0.99 -6.27
C HIS A 35 -2.27 2.30 -5.48
N LEU A 36 -2.15 2.25 -4.15
CA LEU A 36 -2.17 3.44 -3.28
C LEU A 36 -0.89 4.27 -3.43
N LEU A 37 0.22 3.62 -3.76
CA LEU A 37 1.50 4.29 -3.98
C LEU A 37 1.47 5.21 -5.20
N ILE A 38 0.65 4.89 -6.21
CA ILE A 38 0.45 5.76 -7.38
C ILE A 38 -0.10 7.11 -6.93
N ASP A 39 -1.13 7.11 -6.09
CA ASP A 39 -1.80 8.34 -5.64
C ASP A 39 -0.91 9.13 -4.67
N LEU A 40 -0.22 8.45 -3.75
CA LEU A 40 0.77 9.09 -2.89
C LEU A 40 1.90 9.77 -3.69
N ASN A 41 2.36 9.15 -4.77
CA ASN A 41 3.39 9.73 -5.63
C ASN A 41 2.87 10.92 -6.46
N LYS A 42 1.58 10.95 -6.83
CA LYS A 42 0.97 12.13 -7.45
C LYS A 42 0.97 13.30 -6.47
N CYS A 43 0.44 13.11 -5.26
CA CYS A 43 0.40 14.17 -4.26
C CYS A 43 1.81 14.68 -3.91
N ARG A 44 2.79 13.78 -3.76
CA ARG A 44 4.20 14.16 -3.52
C ARG A 44 4.78 15.03 -4.63
N ARG A 45 4.48 14.72 -5.89
CA ARG A 45 4.96 15.49 -7.05
C ARG A 45 4.30 16.86 -7.14
N GLU A 46 2.99 16.93 -6.93
CA GLU A 46 2.22 18.18 -6.95
C GLU A 46 2.68 19.13 -5.83
N ASN A 47 2.88 18.60 -4.63
CA ASN A 47 3.27 19.36 -3.45
C ASN A 47 4.79 19.49 -3.27
N LYS A 48 5.58 19.11 -4.27
CA LYS A 48 7.06 19.19 -4.24
C LYS A 48 7.68 18.55 -3.00
N PHE A 49 7.14 17.40 -2.56
CA PHE A 49 7.64 16.60 -1.44
C PHE A 49 7.71 17.34 -0.09
N LYS A 50 6.81 18.30 0.17
CA LYS A 50 6.67 18.89 1.50
C LYS A 50 6.30 17.81 2.53
N MET A 51 6.89 17.92 3.72
CA MET A 51 6.75 16.92 4.78
C MET A 51 5.40 16.92 5.50
N TRP A 52 4.67 18.04 5.48
CA TRP A 52 3.38 18.19 6.17
C TRP A 52 2.17 17.96 5.25
N GLU A 53 2.38 17.82 3.94
CA GLU A 53 1.33 17.54 2.95
C GLU A 53 1.30 16.03 2.60
N CYS A 54 0.18 15.52 2.09
CA CYS A 54 -0.03 14.10 1.74
C CYS A 54 -0.04 13.11 2.94
N GLY A 55 -0.29 13.59 4.16
CA GLY A 55 -0.31 12.75 5.36
C GLY A 55 -1.38 11.65 5.34
N HIS A 56 -2.58 11.97 4.82
CA HIS A 56 -3.69 11.02 4.75
C HIS A 56 -3.40 9.85 3.79
N GLU A 57 -2.89 10.14 2.60
CA GLU A 57 -2.53 9.11 1.61
C GLU A 57 -1.36 8.26 2.10
N ARG A 58 -0.38 8.89 2.78
CA ARG A 58 0.72 8.17 3.42
C ARG A 58 0.20 7.19 4.47
N HIS A 59 -0.68 7.65 5.36
CA HIS A 59 -1.26 6.81 6.39
C HIS A 59 -2.08 5.66 5.79
N THR A 60 -2.86 5.93 4.74
CA THR A 60 -3.65 4.91 4.04
C THR A 60 -2.74 3.83 3.41
N TYR A 61 -1.62 4.24 2.82
CA TYR A 61 -0.62 3.32 2.29
C TYR A 61 0.04 2.46 3.40
N GLU A 62 0.45 3.09 4.51
CA GLU A 62 1.06 2.40 5.66
C GLU A 62 0.09 1.41 6.34
N GLU A 63 -1.20 1.77 6.46
CA GLU A 63 -2.24 0.88 6.95
C GLU A 63 -2.40 -0.36 6.05
N CYS A 64 -2.37 -0.18 4.74
CA CYS A 64 -2.44 -1.30 3.80
C CYS A 64 -1.24 -2.24 3.96
N GLU A 65 -0.02 -1.70 4.05
CA GLU A 65 1.18 -2.51 4.26
C GLU A 65 1.11 -3.29 5.57
N TYR A 66 0.58 -2.67 6.63
CA TYR A 66 0.36 -3.32 7.91
C TYR A 66 -0.64 -4.48 7.81
N TYR A 67 -1.76 -4.30 7.10
CA TYR A 67 -2.74 -5.37 6.87
C TYR A 67 -2.15 -6.53 6.06
N ALA A 68 -1.40 -6.22 4.99
CA ALA A 68 -0.72 -7.22 4.19
C ALA A 68 0.34 -7.99 5.00
N TRP A 69 1.02 -7.31 5.93
CA TRP A 69 1.96 -7.95 6.85
C TRP A 69 1.27 -8.88 7.83
N MET A 70 0.15 -8.44 8.45
CA MET A 70 -0.62 -9.30 9.35
C MET A 70 -1.11 -10.57 8.65
N ASP A 71 -1.57 -10.46 7.39
CA ASP A 71 -1.96 -11.63 6.59
C ASP A 71 -0.79 -12.60 6.40
N ARG A 72 0.43 -12.10 6.16
CA ARG A 72 1.65 -12.94 6.05
C ARG A 72 2.03 -13.58 7.39
N CYS A 73 1.89 -12.85 8.50
CA CYS A 73 2.13 -13.39 9.84
C CYS A 73 1.12 -14.49 10.20
N ALA A 74 -0.15 -14.33 9.83
CA ALA A 74 -1.17 -15.36 10.00
C ALA A 74 -0.84 -16.61 9.16
N GLN A 75 -0.44 -16.44 7.89
CA GLN A 75 0.01 -17.55 7.04
C GLN A 75 1.20 -18.30 7.65
N LYS A 76 2.20 -17.57 8.19
CA LYS A 76 3.35 -18.20 8.86
C LYS A 76 2.97 -19.01 10.10
N LYS A 77 2.01 -18.54 10.89
CA LYS A 77 1.50 -19.26 12.07
C LYS A 77 0.72 -20.52 11.71
N ASN A 78 0.03 -20.51 10.56
CA ASN A 78 -0.77 -21.64 10.10
C ASN A 78 0.08 -22.68 9.34
N GLY A 79 1.22 -22.28 8.78
CA GLY A 79 2.15 -23.13 8.05
C GLY A 79 3.27 -23.75 8.90
N SER A 80 3.31 -23.49 10.21
CA SER A 80 4.15 -24.21 11.16
C SER A 80 3.44 -25.50 11.59
N ALA A 81 3.53 -26.51 10.72
CA ALA A 81 3.29 -27.92 11.03
C ALA A 81 4.63 -28.67 10.89
#